data_AF-A0A522LXC1-F1
#
_entry.id   AF-A0A522LXC1-F1
#
_cell.length_a   1.000
_cell.length_b   1.000
_cell.length_c   1.000
_cell.angle_alpha   90.00
_cell.angle_beta   90.00
_cell.angle_gamma   90.00
#
_symmetry.space_group_name_H-M   'P 1'
#
loop_
_entity.id
_entity.type
_entity.pdbx_description
1 polymer ?
#
loop_
_entity_poly.entity_id
_entity_poly.type
_entity_poly.pdbx_seq_one_letter_code
_entity_poly.pdbx_strand_id
1 'polypeptide(L)'
;MRDHPWGTIRGLAVAVVALAATGAGRSAEAPEPCCFTNDQFAGVCRVIPAPDETCASILGYLNNPASSGKAYCDSTTIRGGWVRAKCESEAQHRATPAAPRTDRGR
;
A
#
# COMPACT_ATOMS: atom_id res chain seq x y z
N MET A 1 27.65 -31.05 65.88
CA MET A 1 26.83 -29.90 65.45
C MET A 1 25.74 -30.46 64.55
N ARG A 2 24.53 -30.59 65.09
CA ARG A 2 23.34 -31.05 64.37
C ARG A 2 22.25 -30.06 64.72
N ASP A 3 22.15 -29.02 63.91
CA ASP A 3 21.11 -28.02 64.02
C ASP A 3 20.72 -27.64 62.59
N HIS A 4 19.55 -28.09 62.13
CA HIS A 4 18.69 -27.35 61.21
C HIS A 4 17.26 -27.90 61.31
N PRO A 5 16.35 -27.20 62.00
CA PRO A 5 14.93 -27.51 62.04
C PRO A 5 14.25 -27.12 60.72
N TRP A 6 13.20 -27.88 60.40
CA TRP A 6 11.93 -27.42 59.82
C TRP A 6 12.00 -26.32 58.73
N GLY A 7 11.87 -26.73 57.47
CA GLY A 7 11.85 -25.79 56.33
C GLY A 7 11.19 -26.37 55.10
N THR A 8 9.95 -26.83 55.23
CA THR A 8 9.07 -27.18 54.12
C THR A 8 8.76 -25.93 53.30
N ILE A 9 9.47 -25.66 52.20
CA ILE A 9 8.96 -24.81 51.12
C ILE A 9 9.36 -25.46 49.78
N ARG A 10 8.37 -26.12 49.17
CA ARG A 10 8.36 -26.50 47.75
C ARG A 10 8.63 -25.24 46.93
N GLY A 11 9.86 -25.11 46.42
CA GLY A 11 10.22 -24.07 45.46
C GLY A 11 9.44 -24.26 44.17
N LEU A 12 8.59 -23.30 43.84
CA LEU A 12 7.91 -23.15 42.55
C LEU A 12 8.95 -23.07 41.44
N ALA A 13 8.91 -24.00 40.49
CA ALA A 13 9.62 -23.89 39.23
C ALA A 13 8.95 -22.81 38.38
N VAL A 14 9.58 -21.64 38.27
CA VAL A 14 9.22 -20.62 37.27
C VAL A 14 9.96 -20.98 35.99
N ALA A 15 9.29 -21.68 35.08
CA ALA A 15 9.80 -21.90 33.73
C ALA A 15 9.63 -20.61 32.92
N VAL A 16 10.75 -20.01 32.53
CA VAL A 16 10.82 -18.85 31.64
C VAL A 16 10.32 -19.26 30.26
N VAL A 17 9.15 -18.77 29.85
CA VAL A 17 8.66 -18.95 28.47
C VAL A 17 9.48 -18.03 27.57
N ALA A 18 10.43 -18.61 26.83
CA ALA A 18 11.09 -17.90 25.74
C ALA A 18 10.07 -17.64 24.63
N LEU A 19 9.57 -16.40 24.54
CA LEU A 19 8.81 -15.96 23.37
C LEU A 19 9.77 -15.91 22.17
N ALA A 20 9.71 -16.92 21.31
CA ALA A 20 10.29 -16.87 19.99
C ALA A 20 9.58 -15.76 19.21
N ALA A 21 10.27 -14.63 19.03
CA ALA A 21 9.86 -13.57 18.12
C ALA A 21 10.06 -14.06 16.68
N THR A 22 9.14 -14.89 16.18
CA THR A 22 8.95 -15.08 14.74
C THR A 22 8.18 -13.88 14.19
N GLY A 23 8.80 -12.71 14.25
CA GLY A 23 8.48 -11.62 13.34
C GLY A 23 9.17 -11.94 12.03
N ALA A 24 8.49 -12.67 11.15
CA ALA A 24 8.86 -12.74 9.75
C ALA A 24 9.15 -11.30 9.30
N GLY A 25 10.39 -11.03 8.92
CA GLY A 25 10.70 -9.79 8.23
C GLY A 25 9.70 -9.67 7.10
N ARG A 26 8.80 -8.69 7.19
CA ARG A 26 8.12 -8.20 6.01
C ARG A 26 9.27 -7.81 5.09
N SER A 27 9.51 -8.62 4.05
CA SER A 27 10.20 -8.11 2.88
C SER A 27 9.63 -6.73 2.65
N ALA A 28 10.49 -5.72 2.68
CA ALA A 28 10.13 -4.40 2.19
C ALA A 28 9.93 -4.57 0.69
N GLU A 29 8.82 -5.20 0.31
CA GLU A 29 8.29 -5.17 -1.03
C GLU A 29 8.14 -3.68 -1.33
N ALA A 30 8.83 -3.24 -2.38
CA ALA A 30 8.76 -1.85 -2.79
C ALA A 30 7.27 -1.46 -2.88
N PRO A 31 6.86 -0.30 -2.34
CA PRO A 31 5.46 0.07 -2.28
C PRO A 31 4.84 0.00 -3.68
N GLU A 32 3.88 -0.91 -3.84
CA GLU A 32 3.18 -1.11 -5.11
C GLU A 32 2.50 0.20 -5.53
N PRO A 33 2.64 0.61 -6.80
CA PRO A 33 2.02 1.84 -7.28
C PRO A 33 0.49 1.73 -7.22
N CYS A 34 -0.15 2.83 -6.81
CA CYS A 34 -1.57 3.02 -6.92
C CYS A 34 -1.89 3.78 -8.20
N CYS A 35 -2.88 3.28 -8.96
CA CYS A 35 -3.35 3.94 -10.16
C CYS A 35 -4.79 4.39 -9.99
N PHE A 36 -5.06 5.63 -10.38
CA PHE A 36 -6.36 6.26 -10.28
C PHE A 36 -6.74 6.92 -11.60
N THR A 37 -8.02 6.87 -11.93
CA THR A 37 -8.59 7.56 -13.10
C THR A 37 -9.75 8.43 -12.66
N ASN A 38 -10.02 9.48 -13.43
CA ASN A 38 -11.15 10.38 -13.23
C ASN A 38 -11.55 10.92 -14.61
N ASP A 39 -12.83 10.91 -14.96
CA ASP A 39 -13.28 11.35 -16.29
C ASP A 39 -13.00 12.84 -16.57
N GLN A 40 -12.79 13.64 -15.52
CA GLN A 40 -12.42 15.05 -15.62
C GLN A 40 -10.90 15.26 -15.74
N PHE A 41 -10.10 14.19 -15.63
CA PHE A 41 -8.64 14.21 -15.69
C PHE A 41 -8.14 13.29 -16.82
N ALA A 42 -7.27 13.81 -17.68
CA ALA A 42 -6.77 13.02 -18.80
C ALA A 42 -5.70 12.02 -18.32
N GLY A 43 -5.96 10.72 -18.52
CA GLY A 43 -4.99 9.65 -18.28
C GLY A 43 -5.06 9.00 -16.89
N VAL A 44 -4.07 8.16 -16.61
CA VAL A 44 -3.96 7.42 -15.34
C VAL A 44 -3.01 8.17 -14.42
N CYS A 45 -3.49 8.53 -13.24
CA CYS A 45 -2.66 9.01 -12.15
C CYS A 45 -1.97 7.85 -11.46
N ARG A 46 -0.63 7.80 -11.50
CA ARG A 46 0.20 6.82 -10.78
C ARG A 46 0.83 7.47 -9.55
N VAL A 47 0.64 6.86 -8.38
CA VAL A 47 1.16 7.34 -7.09
C VAL A 47 1.89 6.21 -6.39
N ILE A 48 3.06 6.50 -5.80
CA ILE A 48 3.73 5.58 -4.88
C ILE A 48 3.30 5.95 -3.46
N PRO A 49 2.60 5.07 -2.71
CA PRO A 49 2.23 5.34 -1.33
C PRO A 49 3.44 5.52 -0.44
N ALA A 50 3.33 6.42 0.55
CA ALA A 50 4.22 6.40 1.70
C ALA A 50 4.02 5.12 2.53
N PRO A 51 4.97 4.72 3.39
CA PRO A 51 4.91 3.47 4.15
C PRO A 51 3.62 3.28 4.97
N ASP A 52 3.05 4.37 5.49
CA ASP A 52 1.83 4.37 6.29
C ASP A 52 0.56 4.72 5.48
N GLU A 53 0.68 4.81 4.14
CA GLU A 53 -0.42 5.13 3.24
C GLU A 53 -0.82 3.90 2.43
N THR A 54 -2.10 3.83 2.07
CA THR A 54 -2.65 2.78 1.21
C THR A 54 -3.33 3.39 0.01
N CYS A 55 -3.49 2.63 -1.09
CA CYS A 55 -4.28 3.10 -2.22
C CYS A 55 -5.70 3.51 -1.82
N ALA A 56 -6.27 2.87 -0.79
CA ALA A 56 -7.59 3.19 -0.28
C ALA A 56 -7.61 4.52 0.48
N SER A 57 -6.60 4.79 1.33
CA SER A 57 -6.52 6.07 2.05
C SER A 57 -6.25 7.24 1.09
N ILE A 58 -5.42 7.04 0.08
CA ILE A 58 -5.15 8.03 -0.98
C ILE A 58 -6.42 8.28 -1.81
N LEU A 59 -7.14 7.23 -2.21
CA LEU A 59 -8.43 7.37 -2.90
C LEU A 59 -9.46 8.14 -2.08
N GLY A 60 -9.53 7.84 -0.77
CA GLY A 60 -10.38 8.58 0.15
C GLY A 60 -10.01 10.05 0.21
N TYR A 61 -8.71 10.37 0.28
CA TYR A 61 -8.21 11.74 0.24
C TYR A 61 -8.58 12.46 -1.07
N LEU A 62 -8.40 11.82 -2.23
CA LEU A 62 -8.72 12.38 -3.55
C LEU A 62 -10.22 12.69 -3.72
N ASN A 63 -11.08 11.90 -3.07
CA ASN A 63 -12.53 12.06 -3.14
C ASN A 63 -13.14 12.90 -2.00
N ASN A 64 -12.34 13.32 -1.01
CA ASN A 64 -12.83 14.11 0.10
C ASN A 64 -12.65 15.62 -0.18
N PRO A 65 -13.73 16.40 -0.36
CA PRO A 65 -13.63 17.84 -0.62
C PRO A 65 -12.99 18.63 0.52
N ALA A 66 -13.03 18.12 1.77
CA ALA A 66 -12.40 18.75 2.92
C ALA A 66 -10.90 18.44 3.05
N SER A 67 -10.37 17.49 2.27
CA SER A 67 -8.96 17.12 2.31
C SER A 67 -8.09 18.17 1.62
N SER A 68 -6.96 18.52 2.25
CA SER A 68 -5.97 19.46 1.73
C SER A 68 -4.56 19.13 2.28
N GLY A 69 -3.51 19.69 1.66
CA GLY A 69 -2.12 19.57 2.15
C GLY A 69 -1.27 18.43 1.57
N LYS A 70 -1.85 17.48 0.84
CA LYS A 70 -1.13 16.44 0.07
C LYS A 70 -1.27 16.66 -1.44
N ALA A 71 -0.18 16.46 -2.17
CA ALA A 71 -0.11 16.56 -3.63
C ALA A 71 -0.10 15.16 -4.26
N TYR A 72 -1.24 14.78 -4.85
CA TYR A 72 -1.40 13.57 -5.66
C TYR A 72 -2.01 13.97 -7.02
N CYS A 73 -1.76 13.19 -8.06
CA CYS A 73 -2.43 13.34 -9.37
C CYS A 73 -2.42 14.78 -9.91
N ASP A 74 -1.21 15.33 -10.03
CA ASP A 74 -0.93 16.70 -10.47
C ASP A 74 -1.53 17.81 -9.58
N SER A 75 -1.92 17.47 -8.34
CA SER A 75 -2.46 18.41 -7.33
C SER A 75 -3.68 19.21 -7.81
N THR A 76 -4.33 18.76 -8.88
CA THR A 76 -5.42 19.50 -9.53
C THR A 76 -6.58 19.72 -8.56
N THR A 77 -7.33 20.81 -8.75
CA THR A 77 -8.50 21.18 -7.93
C THR A 77 -9.63 20.14 -7.99
N ILE A 78 -9.50 19.11 -8.83
CA ILE A 78 -10.48 18.05 -9.02
C ILE A 78 -10.54 17.17 -7.76
N ARG A 79 -11.62 17.37 -6.99
CA ARG A 79 -12.00 16.59 -5.81
C ARG A 79 -13.26 15.79 -6.15
N GLY A 80 -13.24 14.50 -5.86
CA GLY A 80 -14.36 13.60 -6.18
C GLY A 80 -14.29 12.98 -7.58
N GLY A 81 -14.94 11.83 -7.76
CA GLY A 81 -14.99 11.10 -9.03
C GLY A 81 -13.74 10.26 -9.35
N TRP A 82 -12.77 10.18 -8.44
CA TRP A 82 -11.59 9.33 -8.61
C TRP A 82 -11.96 7.87 -8.31
N VAL A 83 -11.49 6.95 -9.16
CA VAL A 83 -11.67 5.51 -9.00
C VAL A 83 -10.34 4.78 -9.10
N ARG A 84 -10.25 3.58 -8.50
CA ARG A 84 -9.07 2.72 -8.67
C ARG A 84 -9.03 2.17 -10.08
N ALA A 85 -7.90 2.36 -10.75
CA ALA A 85 -7.57 1.69 -11.99
C ALA A 85 -6.49 0.62 -11.75
N LYS A 86 -6.35 -0.29 -12.70
CA LYS A 86 -5.17 -1.16 -12.73
C LYS A 86 -3.98 -0.34 -13.20
N CYS A 87 -2.87 -0.45 -12.48
CA CYS A 87 -1.60 0.02 -13.01
C CYS A 87 -1.19 -0.90 -14.13
N GLU A 88 -1.45 -0.50 -15.37
CA GLU A 88 -0.87 -1.19 -16.51
C GLU A 88 0.65 -1.02 -16.44
N SER A 89 1.37 -2.14 -16.53
CA SER A 89 2.82 -2.12 -16.69
C SER A 89 3.13 -1.35 -17.97
N GLU A 90 4.15 -0.47 -17.94
CA GLU A 90 4.54 0.44 -19.04
C GLU A 90 4.68 -0.23 -20.43
N ALA A 91 4.76 -1.56 -20.49
CA ALA A 91 4.68 -2.36 -21.71
C ALA A 91 3.36 -2.18 -22.51
N GLN A 92 2.23 -1.90 -21.87
CA GLN A 92 0.93 -1.77 -22.54
C GLN A 92 0.69 -0.37 -23.11
N HIS A 93 1.30 0.68 -22.54
CA HIS A 93 1.28 2.03 -23.10
C HIS A 93 2.04 2.16 -24.43
N ARG A 94 2.95 1.23 -24.76
CA ARG A 94 3.59 1.17 -26.09
C ARG A 94 2.72 0.42 -27.12
N ALA A 95 1.68 -0.28 -26.69
CA ALA A 95 0.76 -0.98 -27.57
C ALA A 95 -0.50 -0.13 -27.84
N THR A 96 -0.32 1.10 -28.33
CA THR A 96 -1.39 1.71 -29.13
C THR A 96 -1.60 0.82 -30.36
N PRO A 97 -2.82 0.32 -30.62
CA PRO A 97 -3.11 -0.28 -31.91
C PRO A 97 -2.98 0.81 -32.96
N ALA A 98 -1.96 0.72 -33.81
CA ALA A 98 -1.91 1.49 -35.04
C ALA A 98 -3.09 1.08 -35.92
N ALA A 99 -4.19 1.83 -35.86
CA ALA A 99 -5.26 1.77 -36.85
C ALA A 99 -5.25 3.08 -37.65
N PRO A 100 -5.74 3.13 -38.90
CA PRO A 100 -5.91 2.10 -39.92
C PRO A 100 -5.07 2.42 -41.18
N ARG A 101 -4.57 1.41 -41.92
CA ARG A 101 -4.11 1.68 -43.29
C ARG A 101 -5.35 1.82 -44.18
N THR A 102 -5.76 3.06 -44.42
CA THR A 102 -6.60 3.40 -45.57
C THR A 102 -5.81 3.09 -46.84
N ASP A 103 -6.03 1.90 -47.40
CA ASP A 103 -5.75 1.66 -48.81
C ASP A 103 -6.97 2.13 -49.60
N ARG A 104 -6.84 3.31 -50.19
CA ARG A 104 -7.76 3.84 -51.20
C ARG A 104 -6.93 3.88 -52.48
N GLY A 105 -6.87 2.76 -53.21
CA GLY A 105 -5.99 2.64 -54.37
C GLY A 105 -6.40 1.59 -55.41
N ARG A 106 -7.16 2.06 -56.40
CA ARG A 106 -7.34 1.54 -57.78
C ARG A 106 -8.40 0.46 -58.04
#